data_AF-A0A352B6R8-F1
#
_entry.id   AF-A0A352B6R8-F1
#
_cell.length_a   1.000
_cell.length_b   1.000
_cell.length_c   1.000
_cell.angle_alpha   90.00
_cell.angle_beta   90.00
_cell.angle_gamma   90.00
#
_symmetry.space_group_name_H-M   'P 1'
#
loop_
_entity.id
_entity.type
_entity.pdbx_description
1 polymer ?
#
loop_
_entity_poly.entity_id
_entity_poly.type
_entity_poly.pdbx_seq_one_letter_code
_entity_poly.pdbx_strand_id
1 'polypeptide(L)' 'QAKLLRVLETNEFRRVGGEATRRVDVRVVCATNRSLWDCVHANTFRKDLYYRIACFTIHAPPLRERL' A
#
# COMPACT_ATOMS: atom_id res chain seq x y z
N GLN A 1 -8.82 -3.35 -0.54
CA GLN A 1 -7.96 -2.24 -1.01
C GLN A 1 -8.59 -0.86 -0.78
N ALA A 2 -9.89 -0.66 -1.02
CA ALA A 2 -10.57 0.65 -0.87
C ALA A 2 -10.40 1.34 0.51
N LYS A 3 -10.44 0.58 1.62
CA LYS A 3 -10.28 1.14 2.97
C LYS A 3 -8.89 1.75 3.21
N LEU A 4 -7.82 1.10 2.72
CA LEU A 4 -6.46 1.60 2.86
C LEU A 4 -6.23 2.86 2.01
N LEU A 5 -6.74 2.86 0.77
CA LEU A 5 -6.66 4.03 -0.10
C LEU A 5 -7.27 5.27 0.58
N ARG A 6 -8.45 5.12 1.19
CA ARG A 6 -9.08 6.21 1.95
C ARG A 6 -8.17 6.75 3.06
N VAL A 7 -7.51 5.88 3.82
CA VAL A 7 -6.57 6.31 4.88
C VAL A 7 -5.40 7.09 4.29
N LEU A 8 -4.83 6.65 3.16
CA LEU A 8 -3.71 7.31 2.48
C LEU A 8 -4.10 8.65 1.81
N GLU A 9 -5.38 8.88 1.57
CA GLU A 9 -5.91 10.12 0.98
C GLU A 9 -6.34 11.12 2.05
N THR A 10 -7.05 10.66 3.09
CA THR A 10 -7.69 11.54 4.07
C THR A 10 -7.01 11.56 5.43
N ASN A 11 -6.03 10.68 5.69
CA ASN A 11 -5.42 10.49 7.01
C ASN A 11 -6.46 10.14 8.10
N GLU A 12 -7.54 9.47 7.70
CA GLU A 12 -8.65 9.13 8.58
C GLU A 12 -9.12 7.71 8.37
N PHE A 13 -9.60 7.09 9.46
CA PHE A 13 -10.18 5.75 9.41
C PHE A 13 -11.34 5.60 10.40
N ARG A 14 -12.09 4.51 10.23
CA ARG A 14 -13.11 4.02 11.16
C ARG A 14 -12.74 2.63 11.65
N ARG A 15 -12.99 2.34 12.92
CA ARG A 15 -12.90 0.98 13.46
C ARG A 15 -14.00 0.12 12.84
N VAL A 16 -13.77 -1.19 12.73
CA VAL A 16 -14.80 -2.12 12.28
C VAL A 16 -15.96 -2.06 13.29
N GLY A 17 -17.18 -1.84 12.80
CA GLY A 17 -18.37 -1.67 13.62
C GLY A 17 -18.50 -0.31 14.34
N GLY A 18 -17.57 0.62 14.13
CA GLY A 18 -17.64 1.98 14.70
C GLY A 18 -18.02 3.04 13.67
N GLU A 19 -18.79 4.04 14.10
CA GLU A 19 -19.22 5.16 13.26
C GLU A 19 -18.31 6.39 13.38
N ALA A 20 -17.53 6.48 14.46
CA ALA A 20 -16.63 7.60 14.68
C ALA A 20 -15.40 7.55 13.76
N THR A 21 -15.24 8.59 12.93
CA THR A 21 -14.04 8.81 12.12
C THR A 21 -12.92 9.36 13.00
N ARG A 22 -11.70 8.84 12.82
CA ARG A 22 -10.52 9.23 13.61
C ARG A 22 -9.40 9.65 12.67
N ARG A 23 -8.82 10.83 12.93
CA ARG A 23 -7.64 11.33 12.22
C ARG A 23 -6.36 10.75 12.83
N VAL A 24 -5.39 10.44 11.99
CA VAL A 24 -4.10 9.88 12.38
C VAL A 24 -2.98 10.51 11.56
N ASP A 25 -1.79 10.59 12.15
CA ASP A 25 -0.56 10.90 11.44
C ASP A 25 0.34 9.67 11.50
N VAL A 26 0.52 9.02 10.35
CA VAL A 26 1.22 7.73 10.25
C VAL A 26 2.07 7.66 9.00
N ARG A 27 3.23 7.03 9.13
CA ARG A 27 4.06 6.64 8.00
C ARG A 27 3.73 5.20 7.60
N VAL A 28 3.41 4.98 6.34
CA VAL A 28 3.12 3.64 5.80
C VAL A 28 4.37 3.09 5.12
N VAL A 29 4.74 1.86 5.48
CA VAL A 29 5.79 1.08 4.82
C VAL A 29 5.16 -0.23 4.37
N CYS A 30 5.36 -0.60 3.10
CA CYS A 30 4.80 -1.81 2.50
C CYS A 30 5.94 -2.67 1.93
N ALA A 31 5.74 -3.99 1.94
CA ALA A 31 6.62 -4.95 1.30
C ALA A 31 5.79 -6.03 0.60
N THR A 32 6.28 -6.53 -0.53
CA THR A 32 5.65 -7.59 -1.30
C THR A 32 6.73 -8.40 -2.02
N ASN A 33 6.52 -9.71 -2.13
CA ASN A 33 7.35 -10.60 -2.93
C ASN A 33 6.83 -10.78 -4.37
N ARG A 34 5.71 -10.14 -4.71
CA ARG A 34 5.10 -10.14 -6.05
C ARG A 34 5.31 -8.79 -6.73
N SER A 35 5.45 -8.81 -8.04
CA SER A 35 5.41 -7.59 -8.88
C SER A 35 4.03 -6.96 -8.82
N LEU A 36 3.90 -5.81 -8.17
CA LEU A 36 2.63 -5.08 -8.12
C LEU A 36 2.22 -4.56 -9.49
N TRP A 37 3.19 -4.24 -10.34
CA TRP A 37 2.91 -3.76 -11.70
C TRP A 37 2.21 -4.84 -12.52
N ASP A 38 2.65 -6.09 -12.42
CA ASP A 38 1.99 -7.23 -13.08
C ASP A 38 0.61 -7.49 -12.46
N CYS A 39 0.47 -7.36 -11.14
CA CYS A 39 -0.84 -7.46 -10.49
C CYS A 39 -1.82 -6.37 -10.94
N VAL A 40 -1.34 -5.16 -11.23
CA VAL A 40 -2.14 -4.08 -11.83
C VAL A 40 -2.59 -4.46 -13.23
N HIS A 41 -1.69 -5.00 -14.06
CA HIS A 41 -2.04 -5.44 -15.43
C HIS A 41 -3.04 -6.60 -15.42
N ALA A 42 -2.93 -7.49 -14.43
CA ALA A 42 -3.86 -8.59 -14.22
C ALA A 42 -5.18 -8.16 -13.55
N ASN A 43 -5.43 -6.86 -13.31
CA ASN A 43 -6.61 -6.34 -12.60
C ASN A 43 -6.83 -6.92 -11.18
N THR A 44 -5.78 -7.48 -10.56
CA THR A 44 -5.82 -8.01 -9.19
C THR A 44 -5.37 -6.98 -8.15
N PHE A 45 -4.77 -5.89 -8.61
CA PHE A 45 -4.34 -4.77 -7.77
C PHE A 45 -4.79 -3.44 -8.36
N ARG A 46 -5.36 -2.57 -7.52
CA ARG A 46 -5.81 -1.26 -7.98
C ARG A 46 -4.63 -0.37 -8.35
N LYS A 47 -4.71 0.19 -9.56
CA LYS A 47 -3.73 1.14 -10.11
C LYS A 47 -3.55 2.39 -9.25
N ASP A 48 -4.63 2.93 -8.68
CA ASP A 48 -4.57 4.12 -7.81
C ASP A 48 -3.79 3.87 -6.52
N LEU A 49 -4.03 2.74 -5.86
CA LEU A 49 -3.30 2.33 -4.66
C LEU A 49 -1.82 2.10 -4.97
N TYR A 50 -1.50 1.53 -6.14
CA TYR A 50 -0.11 1.33 -6.58
C TYR A 50 0.65 2.64 -6.62
N TYR A 51 0.13 3.67 -7.30
CA TYR A 51 0.81 4.96 -7.38
C TYR A 51 0.93 5.66 -6.02
N ARG A 52 0.03 5.39 -5.08
CA ARG A 52 0.09 5.99 -3.74
C ARG A 52 1.18 5.37 -2.85
N ILE A 53 1.39 4.06 -2.95
CA ILE A 53 2.37 3.35 -2.11
C ILE A 53 3.75 3.20 -2.76
N ALA A 54 3.81 3.18 -4.10
CA ALA A 54 5.05 2.97 -4.87
C ALA A 54 5.80 4.27 -5.17
N CYS A 55 5.52 5.36 -4.44
CA CYS A 55 6.22 6.64 -4.59
C CYS A 55 7.75 6.52 -4.37
N PHE A 56 8.16 5.64 -3.45
CA PHE A 56 9.56 5.28 -3.24
C PHE A 56 9.68 3.77 -3.05
N THR A 57 10.42 3.11 -3.94
CA THR A 57 10.58 1.64 -3.92
C THR A 57 12.04 1.28 -3.66
N ILE A 58 12.27 0.38 -2.70
CA ILE A 58 13.58 -0.22 -2.45
C ILE A 58 13.55 -1.65 -2.95
N HIS A 59 14.45 -2.00 -3.87
CA HIS A 59 14.66 -3.39 -4.27
C HIS A 59 15.60 -4.07 -3.27
N ALA A 60 15.12 -5.10 -2.60
CA ALA A 60 15.93 -5.93 -1.71
C ALA A 60 16.48 -7.13 -2.51
N PRO A 61 17.79 -7.16 -2.84
CA PRO A 61 18.35 -8.26 -3.62
C PRO A 61 18.31 -9.56 -2.80
N PRO A 62 18.05 -10.69 -3.47
CA PRO A 62 18.07 -12.00 -2.83
C PRO A 62 19.50 -12.33 -2.35
N LEU A 63 19.61 -13.20 -1.33
CA LEU A 63 20.89 -13.50 -0.71
C LEU A 63 21.96 -14.00 -1.70
N ARG A 64 21.56 -14.74 -2.74
CA ARG A 64 22.44 -15.23 -3.82
C ARG A 64 23.15 -14.14 -4.64
N GLU A 65 22.63 -12.91 -4.61
CA GLU A 65 23.14 -11.75 -5.37
C GLU A 65 23.93 -10.78 -4.48
N ARG A 66 24.23 -11.17 -3.22
CA ARG A 66 24.96 -10.34 -2.24
C ARG A 66 26.46 -10.67 -2.13
N LEU A 67 27.03 -11.31 -3.16
CA LEU A 67 28.46 -11.65 -3.23
C LEU A 67 29.33 -10.43 -3.48
#